data_AF-A0A6J5ZG45-F1
#
_entry.id   AF-A0A6J5ZG45-F1
#
_cell.length_a   1.000
_cell.length_b   1.000
_cell.length_c   1.000
_cell.angle_alpha   90.00
_cell.angle_beta   90.00
_cell.angle_gamma   90.00
#
_symmetry.space_group_name_H-M   'P 1'
#
loop_
_entity.id
_entity.type
_entity.pdbx_description
1 polymer ?
#
loop_
_entity_poly.entity_id
_entity_poly.type
_entity_poly.pdbx_seq_one_letter_code
_entity_poly.pdbx_strand_id
1 'polypeptide(L)'
;MLIGTSALLLAMGSIFFFENLISFYTYMALVGISAAFLSAGGAAMIGDIVAGRKGGQVVSTYQMTSDFGIVLGPVIAGYLRDSSGGYALPFGFGLAVTFVFLIVVITSPETRDRNYLPKR
;
A
#
# COMPACT_ATOMS: atom_id res chain seq x y z
N MET A 1 -9.48 0.37 2.79
CA MET A 1 -8.19 -0.08 2.21
C MET A 1 -8.34 -0.72 0.82
N LEU A 2 -9.42 -1.46 0.53
CA LEU A 2 -9.66 -2.05 -0.81
C LEU A 2 -9.62 -1.04 -1.96
N ILE A 3 -10.29 0.12 -1.82
CA ILE A 3 -10.30 1.17 -2.85
C ILE A 3 -8.89 1.74 -3.09
N GLY A 4 -8.11 1.94 -2.03
CA GLY A 4 -6.74 2.46 -2.15
C GLY A 4 -5.80 1.47 -2.84
N THR A 5 -5.88 0.19 -2.49
CA THR A 5 -5.06 -0.87 -3.09
C THR A 5 -5.43 -1.16 -4.55
N SER A 6 -6.73 -1.15 -4.89
CA SER A 6 -7.16 -1.31 -6.28
C SER A 6 -6.75 -0.13 -7.15
N ALA A 7 -6.85 1.11 -6.65
CA ALA A 7 -6.37 2.30 -7.35
C ALA A 7 -4.85 2.26 -7.57
N LEU A 8 -4.08 1.82 -6.56
CA LEU A 8 -2.62 1.65 -6.68
C LEU A 8 -2.24 0.58 -7.71
N LEU A 9 -2.99 -0.53 -7.75
CA LEU A 9 -2.78 -1.59 -8.73
C LEU A 9 -3.01 -1.10 -10.17
N LEU A 10 -4.09 -0.33 -10.38
CA LEU A 10 -4.37 0.29 -11.68
C LEU A 10 -3.29 1.30 -12.07
N ALA A 11 -2.78 2.08 -11.11
CA ALA A 11 -1.69 3.01 -11.35
C ALA A 11 -0.44 2.27 -11.83
N MET A 12 0.01 1.24 -11.10
CA MET A 12 1.18 0.46 -11.46
C MET A 12 1.01 -0.28 -12.78
N GLY A 13 -0.19 -0.80 -13.05
CA GLY A 13 -0.50 -1.44 -14.34
C GLY A 13 -0.39 -0.45 -15.49
N SER A 14 -0.90 0.77 -15.33
CA SER A 14 -0.87 1.79 -16.37
C SER A 14 0.55 2.13 -16.82
N ILE A 15 1.48 2.36 -15.88
CA ILE A 15 2.86 2.72 -16.21
C ILE A 15 3.67 1.51 -16.71
N PHE A 16 3.35 0.30 -16.27
CA PHE A 16 4.01 -0.92 -16.71
C PHE A 16 3.63 -1.32 -18.14
N PHE A 17 2.34 -1.22 -18.51
CA PHE A 17 1.88 -1.63 -19.85
C PHE A 17 2.08 -0.54 -20.91
N PHE A 18 2.02 0.73 -20.52
CA PHE A 18 2.09 1.85 -21.44
C PHE A 18 3.23 2.77 -21.00
N GLU A 19 4.43 2.58 -21.51
CA GLU A 19 5.60 3.42 -21.17
C GLU A 19 5.58 4.75 -21.96
N ASN A 20 4.60 5.61 -21.68
CA ASN A 20 4.45 6.90 -22.35
C ASN A 20 4.18 8.04 -21.35
N LEU A 21 4.22 9.29 -21.83
CA LEU A 21 4.06 10.46 -20.97
C LEU A 21 2.66 10.55 -20.33
N ILE A 22 1.62 10.10 -21.05
CA ILE A 22 0.24 10.16 -20.58
C ILE A 22 0.03 9.20 -19.41
N SER A 23 0.54 7.97 -19.52
CA SER A 23 0.46 6.97 -18.44
C SER A 23 1.20 7.42 -17.18
N PHE A 24 2.30 8.18 -17.32
CA PHE A 24 3.01 8.75 -16.18
C PHE A 24 2.13 9.76 -15.41
N TYR A 25 1.40 10.63 -16.12
CA TYR A 25 0.45 11.54 -15.47
C TYR A 25 -0.74 10.80 -14.84
N THR A 26 -1.27 9.79 -15.53
CA THR A 26 -2.33 8.93 -14.99
C THR A 26 -1.85 8.20 -13.73
N TYR A 27 -0.62 7.67 -13.76
CA TYR A 27 0.03 7.03 -12.63
C TYR A 27 0.15 7.99 -11.44
N MET A 28 0.67 9.20 -11.65
CA MET A 28 0.78 10.21 -10.59
C MET A 28 -0.57 10.55 -9.95
N ALA A 29 -1.62 10.76 -10.77
CA ALA A 29 -2.96 11.07 -10.28
C ALA A 29 -3.55 9.91 -9.45
N LEU A 30 -3.43 8.68 -9.96
CA LEU A 30 -3.96 7.50 -9.27
C LEU A 30 -3.17 7.16 -8.01
N VAL A 31 -1.84 7.34 -8.01
CA VAL A 31 -1.01 7.17 -6.82
C VAL A 31 -1.44 8.16 -5.73
N GLY A 32 -1.71 9.42 -6.07
CA GLY A 32 -2.22 10.40 -5.11
C GLY A 32 -3.53 9.97 -4.45
N ILE A 33 -4.49 9.48 -5.26
CA ILE A 33 -5.76 8.94 -4.76
C ILE A 33 -5.50 7.73 -3.85
N SER A 34 -4.68 6.78 -4.31
CA SER A 34 -4.38 5.58 -3.54
C SER A 34 -3.73 5.88 -2.20
N ALA A 35 -2.79 6.84 -2.16
CA ALA A 35 -2.08 7.23 -0.95
C ALA A 35 -3.04 7.82 0.10
N ALA A 36 -4.01 8.63 -0.32
CA ALA A 36 -5.03 9.17 0.59
C ALA A 36 -5.85 8.05 1.27
N PHE A 37 -6.30 7.06 0.50
CA PHE A 37 -7.09 5.94 1.05
C PHE A 37 -6.26 4.96 1.88
N LEU A 38 -5.01 4.70 1.50
CA LEU A 38 -4.13 3.77 2.22
C LEU A 38 -3.66 4.35 3.56
N SER A 39 -3.30 5.63 3.59
CA SER A 39 -2.89 6.32 4.81
C SER A 39 -4.03 6.37 5.85
N ALA A 40 -5.21 6.85 5.43
CA ALA A 40 -6.37 6.92 6.34
C ALA A 40 -6.86 5.53 6.78
N GLY A 41 -6.89 4.55 5.87
CA GLY A 41 -7.36 3.20 6.16
C GLY A 41 -6.42 2.44 7.12
N GLY A 42 -5.11 2.51 6.90
CA GLY A 42 -4.13 1.87 7.78
C GLY A 42 -4.12 2.48 9.18
N ALA A 43 -4.16 3.81 9.28
CA ALA A 43 -4.21 4.50 10.57
C ALA A 43 -5.48 4.16 11.36
N ALA A 44 -6.64 4.10 10.70
CA ALA A 44 -7.90 3.70 11.34
C ALA A 44 -7.84 2.24 11.84
N MET A 45 -7.30 1.32 11.04
CA MET A 45 -7.16 -0.10 11.43
C MET A 45 -6.28 -0.26 12.67
N ILE A 46 -5.12 0.41 12.71
CA ILE A 46 -4.24 0.39 13.89
C ILE A 46 -4.94 1.03 15.09
N GLY A 47 -5.71 2.11 14.88
CA GLY A 47 -6.52 2.74 15.92
C GLY A 47 -7.55 1.80 16.53
N ASP A 48 -8.28 1.05 15.68
CA ASP A 48 -9.28 0.06 16.11
C ASP A 48 -8.63 -1.10 16.89
N ILE A 49 -7.46 -1.58 16.46
CA ILE A 49 -6.70 -2.65 17.16
C ILE A 49 -6.26 -2.21 18.57
N VAL A 50 -5.93 -0.93 18.73
CA VAL A 50 -5.41 -0.37 19.98
C VAL A 50 -6.53 0.13 20.91
N ALA A 51 -7.78 0.23 20.43
CA ALA A 51 -8.90 0.91 21.10
C ALA A 51 -8.98 0.64 22.62
N GLY A 52 -8.55 1.63 23.41
CA GLY A 52 -8.66 1.64 24.87
C GLY A 52 -7.50 0.99 25.66
N ARG A 53 -6.40 0.57 25.02
CA ARG A 53 -5.25 -0.08 25.68
C ARG A 53 -3.92 0.61 25.35
N LYS A 54 -2.86 0.29 26.12
CA LYS A 54 -1.48 0.70 25.80
C LYS A 54 -1.01 -0.02 24.52
N GLY A 55 -1.19 0.61 23.36
CA GLY A 55 -0.83 0.05 22.05
C GLY A 55 0.49 0.54 21.47
N GLY A 56 1.36 1.15 22.29
CA GLY A 56 2.62 1.75 21.82
C GLY A 56 3.48 0.78 21.01
N GLN A 57 3.56 -0.49 21.43
CA GLN A 57 4.30 -1.51 20.70
C GLN A 57 3.70 -1.76 19.29
N VAL A 58 2.38 -1.92 19.17
CA VAL A 58 1.70 -2.15 17.89
C VAL A 58 1.91 -0.98 16.92
N VAL A 59 1.74 0.25 17.42
CA VAL A 59 1.96 1.47 16.63
C VAL A 59 3.43 1.58 16.21
N SER A 60 4.37 1.28 17.11
CA SER A 60 5.81 1.32 16.80
C SER A 60 6.18 0.29 15.74
N THR A 61 5.66 -0.93 15.81
CA THR A 61 5.92 -1.96 14.79
C THR A 61 5.34 -1.57 13.43
N TYR A 62 4.14 -0.98 13.41
CA TYR A 62 3.54 -0.45 12.18
C TYR A 62 4.42 0.62 11.53
N GLN A 63 4.86 1.62 12.31
CA GLN A 63 5.73 2.68 11.79
C GLN A 63 7.09 2.14 11.34
N MET A 64 7.74 1.30 12.14
CA MET A 64 9.03 0.69 11.76
C MET A 64 8.93 -0.14 10.49
N THR A 65 7.81 -0.83 10.27
CA THR A 65 7.57 -1.59 9.02
C THR A 65 7.39 -0.65 7.83
N SER A 66 6.69 0.47 8.02
CA SER A 66 6.54 1.51 7.00
C SER A 66 7.90 2.11 6.62
N ASP A 67 8.71 2.48 7.62
CA ASP A 67 10.05 3.04 7.41
C ASP A 67 10.96 2.03 6.69
N PHE A 68 10.87 0.75 7.05
CA PHE A 68 11.59 -0.32 6.38
C PHE A 68 11.24 -0.42 4.89
N GLY A 69 9.95 -0.31 4.53
CA GLY A 69 9.51 -0.28 3.13
C GLY A 69 10.03 0.94 2.37
N ILE A 70 10.03 2.11 3.01
CA ILE A 70 10.55 3.36 2.43
C ILE A 70 12.05 3.26 2.13
N VAL A 71 12.82 2.62 3.02
CA VAL A 71 14.26 2.42 2.83
C VAL A 71 14.54 1.33 1.79
N LEU A 72 13.87 0.18 1.87
CA LEU A 72 14.12 -0.93 0.96
C LEU A 72 13.64 -0.68 -0.48
N GLY A 73 12.54 0.05 -0.65
CA GLY A 73 11.93 0.26 -1.97
C GLY A 73 12.91 0.80 -3.01
N PRO A 74 13.57 1.95 -2.77
CA PRO A 74 14.56 2.51 -3.69
C PRO A 74 15.78 1.62 -3.92
N VAL A 75 16.23 0.89 -2.90
CA VAL A 75 17.39 -0.02 -3.01
C VAL A 75 17.09 -1.15 -3.98
N ILE A 76 15.92 -1.80 -3.82
CA ILE A 76 15.49 -2.89 -4.70
C ILE A 76 15.20 -2.36 -6.11
N ALA A 77 14.50 -1.22 -6.22
CA ALA A 77 14.17 -0.62 -7.51
C ALA A 77 15.43 -0.19 -8.28
N GLY A 78 16.42 0.40 -7.60
CA GLY A 78 17.71 0.76 -8.17
C GLY A 78 18.48 -0.45 -8.65
N TYR A 79 18.60 -1.49 -7.81
CA TYR A 79 19.26 -2.73 -8.19
C TYR A 79 18.60 -3.40 -9.41
N LEU A 80 17.27 -3.46 -9.46
CA LEU A 80 16.52 -4.01 -10.58
C LEU A 80 16.74 -3.21 -11.86
N ARG A 81 16.75 -1.88 -11.76
CA ARG A 81 17.01 -0.97 -12.88
C ARG A 81 18.43 -1.15 -13.42
N ASP A 82 19.42 -1.24 -12.54
CA ASP A 82 20.82 -1.40 -12.92
C ASP A 82 21.08 -2.79 -13.54
N SER A 83 20.33 -3.82 -13.12
CA SER A 83 20.46 -5.18 -13.65
C SER A 83 19.84 -5.36 -15.05
N SER A 84 18.70 -4.72 -15.34
CA SER A 84 18.06 -4.80 -16.67
C SER A 84 18.50 -3.69 -17.64
N GLY A 85 19.10 -2.62 -17.13
CA GLY A 85 19.37 -1.40 -17.91
C GLY A 85 18.11 -0.59 -18.25
N GLY A 86 16.94 -0.93 -17.71
CA GLY A 86 15.66 -0.31 -18.07
C GLY A 86 14.63 -0.30 -16.93
N TYR A 87 13.52 0.43 -17.13
CA TYR A 87 12.52 0.67 -16.07
C TYR A 87 11.37 -0.36 -16.01
N ALA A 88 11.25 -1.22 -17.01
CA ALA A 88 10.21 -2.25 -17.05
C ALA A 88 10.27 -3.22 -15.85
N LEU A 89 11.47 -3.67 -15.46
CA LEU A 89 11.63 -4.58 -14.31
C LEU A 89 11.24 -3.95 -12.96
N PRO A 90 11.73 -2.76 -12.59
CA PRO A 90 11.29 -2.08 -11.37
C PRO A 90 9.78 -1.88 -11.29
N PHE A 91 9.15 -1.43 -12.38
CA PHE A 91 7.70 -1.21 -12.41
C PHE A 91 6.91 -2.52 -12.37
N GLY A 92 7.37 -3.55 -13.08
CA GLY A 92 6.77 -4.89 -13.01
C GLY A 92 6.86 -5.51 -11.62
N PHE A 93 7.98 -5.33 -10.94
CA PHE A 93 8.14 -5.74 -9.54
C PHE A 93 7.18 -4.98 -8.61
N GLY A 94 7.07 -3.66 -8.76
CA GLY A 94 6.10 -2.86 -8.01
C GLY A 94 4.65 -3.29 -8.24
N LEU A 95 4.30 -3.64 -9.49
CA LEU A 95 3.00 -4.20 -9.84
C LEU A 95 2.74 -5.53 -9.14
N ALA A 96 3.72 -6.44 -9.15
CA ALA A 96 3.62 -7.73 -8.48
C ALA A 96 3.45 -7.60 -6.96
N VAL A 97 4.24 -6.72 -6.31
CA VAL A 97 4.12 -6.45 -4.87
C VAL A 97 2.74 -5.88 -4.53
N THR A 98 2.25 -4.94 -5.34
CA THR A 98 0.92 -4.34 -5.16
C THR A 98 -0.19 -5.37 -5.33
N PHE A 99 -0.04 -6.29 -6.29
CA PHE A 99 -0.99 -7.38 -6.50
C PHE A 99 -1.05 -8.34 -5.30
N VAL A 100 0.10 -8.72 -4.74
CA VAL A 100 0.17 -9.50 -3.51
C VAL A 100 -0.50 -8.76 -2.36
N PHE A 101 -0.25 -7.44 -2.23
CA PHE A 101 -0.89 -6.65 -1.20
C PHE A 101 -2.42 -6.60 -1.34
N LEU A 102 -2.94 -6.50 -2.56
CA LEU A 102 -4.39 -6.58 -2.81
C LEU A 102 -4.97 -7.93 -2.36
N ILE A 103 -4.27 -9.05 -2.63
CA ILE A 103 -4.69 -10.37 -2.15
C ILE A 103 -4.77 -10.38 -0.62
N VAL A 104 -3.74 -9.88 0.06
CA VAL A 104 -3.72 -9.79 1.52
C VAL A 104 -4.91 -8.98 2.04
N VAL A 105 -5.18 -7.82 1.45
CA VAL A 105 -6.32 -6.97 1.84
C VAL A 105 -7.66 -7.68 1.63
N ILE A 106 -7.85 -8.41 0.54
CA ILE A 106 -9.09 -9.16 0.28
C ILE A 106 -9.28 -10.32 1.26
N THR A 107 -8.18 -10.96 1.67
CA THR A 107 -8.22 -12.07 2.65
C THR A 107 -8.29 -11.61 4.11
N SER A 108 -8.07 -10.32 4.37
CA SER A 108 -8.02 -9.79 5.72
C SER A 108 -9.44 -9.71 6.32
N PRO A 109 -9.64 -10.20 7.56
CA PRO A 109 -10.94 -10.08 8.23
C PRO A 109 -11.25 -8.63 8.58
N GLU A 110 -12.53 -8.27 8.55
CA GLU A 110 -13.01 -6.94 8.93
C GLU A 110 -12.72 -6.65 10.41
N THR A 111 -12.01 -5.55 10.69
CA THR A 111 -11.55 -5.14 12.03
C THR A 111 -12.68 -4.71 12.97
N ARG A 112 -13.92 -4.59 12.47
CA ARG A 112 -15.06 -4.05 13.24
C ARG A 112 -15.58 -5.08 14.24
N ASP A 113 -15.24 -4.88 15.52
CA ASP A 113 -15.80 -5.63 16.62
C ASP A 113 -17.29 -5.25 16.83
N ARG A 114 -18.19 -6.18 16.50
CA ARG A 114 -19.66 -6.01 16.53
C ARG A 114 -20.23 -5.85 17.96
N ASN A 115 -19.40 -6.01 18.99
CA ASN A 115 -19.83 -6.10 20.39
C ASN A 115 -19.80 -4.80 21.21
N TYR A 116 -19.47 -3.65 20.61
CA TYR A 116 -19.47 -2.34 21.30
C TYR A 116 -20.81 -1.57 21.23
N LEU A 117 -21.93 -2.24 20.94
CA LEU A 117 -23.24 -1.64 21.21
C LEU A 117 -23.49 -1.71 22.72
N PRO A 118 -23.72 -0.60 23.43
CA PRO A 118 -24.23 -0.66 24.79
C PRO A 118 -25.53 -1.48 24.76
N LYS A 119 -25.58 -2.57 25.53
CA LYS A 119 -26.83 -3.31 25.77
C LYS A 119 -27.82 -2.29 26.33
N ARG A 120 -28.86 -1.97 25.56
CA ARG A 120 -30.01 -1.19 26.01
C ARG A 120 -30.79 -1.98 27.05
#